data_AF-A0A356DZ61-F1
#
_entry.id   AF-A0A356DZ61-F1
#
_cell.length_a   1.000
_cell.length_b   1.000
_cell.length_c   1.000
_cell.angle_alpha   90.00
_cell.angle_beta   90.00
_cell.angle_gamma   90.00
#
_symmetry.space_group_name_H-M   'P 1'
#
loop_
_entity.id
_entity.type
_entity.pdbx_description
1 polymer ?
#
loop_
_entity_poly.entity_id
_entity_poly.type
_entity_poly.pdbx_seq_one_letter_code
_entity_poly.pdbx_strand_id
1 'polypeptide(L)' 'GLKVKCELVGNVYETGIKVSEEELERVNITRHDFHGEWNYCISPSETFA' A
#
# COMPACT_ATOMS: atom_id res chain seq x y z
N GLY A 1 -5.80 -21.22 21.26
CA GLY A 1 -6.54 -20.17 20.53
C GLY A 1 -5.61 -19.00 20.26
N LEU A 2 -5.86 -18.26 19.17
CA LEU A 2 -5.11 -17.04 18.83
C LEU A 2 -5.40 -15.94 19.86
N LYS A 3 -4.36 -15.30 20.39
CA LYS A 3 -4.51 -14.11 21.25
C LYS A 3 -4.20 -12.88 20.41
N VAL A 4 -5.23 -12.08 20.13
CA VAL A 4 -5.11 -10.83 19.38
C VAL A 4 -4.97 -9.67 20.37
N LYS A 5 -4.05 -8.74 20.09
CA LYS A 5 -3.90 -7.49 20.82
C LYS A 5 -4.34 -6.34 19.91
N CYS A 6 -5.01 -5.35 20.49
CA CYS A 6 -5.36 -4.10 19.81
C CYS A 6 -4.89 -2.92 20.65
N GLU A 7 -4.51 -1.84 19.99
CA GLU A 7 -4.07 -0.59 20.61
C GLU A 7 -4.56 0.58 19.76
N LEU A 8 -4.86 1.70 20.41
CA LEU A 8 -5.17 2.95 19.73
C LEU A 8 -3.87 3.66 19.37
N VAL A 9 -3.64 3.90 18.07
CA VAL A 9 -2.53 4.73 17.62
C VAL A 9 -2.94 6.20 17.71
N GLY A 10 -2.25 6.98 18.55
CA GLY A 10 -2.53 8.41 18.77
C GLY A 10 -1.91 9.36 17.74
N ASN A 11 -1.30 8.82 16.68
CA ASN A 11 -0.64 9.61 15.65
C ASN A 11 -1.70 10.29 14.78
N VAL A 12 -1.49 11.57 14.47
CA VAL A 12 -2.31 12.28 13.48
C VAL A 12 -1.70 12.02 12.11
N TYR A 13 -2.48 11.43 11.22
CA TYR A 13 -2.10 11.21 9.84
C TYR A 13 -2.67 12.33 8.97
N GLU A 14 -1.84 12.86 8.09
CA GLU A 14 -2.29 13.86 7.12
C GLU A 14 -3.31 13.22 6.18
N THR A 15 -4.49 13.83 6.09
CA THR A 15 -5.57 13.40 5.20
C THR A 15 -5.59 14.25 3.94
N GLY A 16 -6.09 13.67 2.84
CA GLY A 16 -6.29 14.42 1.60
C GLY A 16 -5.02 14.59 0.75
N ILE A 17 -3.94 13.88 1.09
CA ILE A 17 -2.79 13.73 0.19
C ILE A 17 -3.28 13.01 -1.07
N LYS A 18 -3.28 13.70 -2.19
CA LYS A 18 -3.68 13.16 -3.49
C LYS A 18 -2.43 12.64 -4.20
N VAL A 19 -2.42 11.36 -4.51
CA VAL A 19 -1.42 10.74 -5.39
C VAL A 19 -1.94 10.84 -6.81
N SER A 20 -1.11 11.32 -7.73
CA SER A 20 -1.44 11.38 -9.15
C SER A 20 -1.41 9.98 -9.77
N GLU A 21 -2.03 9.83 -10.94
CA GLU A 21 -2.00 8.55 -11.66
C GLU A 21 -0.57 8.21 -12.08
N GLU A 22 0.19 9.21 -12.54
CA GLU A 22 1.59 9.07 -12.94
C GLU A 22 2.51 8.69 -11.77
N GLU A 23 2.21 9.14 -10.56
CA GLU A 23 2.94 8.75 -9.35
C GLU A 23 2.65 7.28 -8.98
N LEU A 24 1.38 6.87 -9.08
CA LEU A 24 0.97 5.50 -8.76
C LEU A 24 1.49 4.50 -9.80
N GLU A 25 1.52 4.87 -11.08
CA GLU A 25 2.06 4.06 -12.18
C GLU A 25 3.56 3.75 -12.03
N ARG A 26 4.32 4.62 -11.34
CA ARG A 26 5.74 4.39 -11.06
C ARG A 26 5.98 3.32 -9.99
N VAL A 27 4.95 2.98 -9.22
CA VAL A 27 5.05 1.94 -8.20
C VAL A 27 5.06 0.58 -8.90
N ASN A 28 6.00 -0.28 -8.53
CA ASN A 28 6.10 -1.64 -9.06
C ASN A 28 5.01 -2.55 -8.44
N ILE A 29 3.77 -2.36 -8.90
CA ILE A 29 2.57 -3.05 -8.43
C ILE A 29 2.20 -4.19 -9.38
N THR A 30 2.11 -5.40 -8.82
CA THR A 30 1.49 -6.55 -9.50
C THR A 30 0.10 -6.77 -8.91
N ARG A 31 -0.94 -6.57 -9.72
CA ARG A 31 -2.34 -6.80 -9.32
C ARG A 31 -2.70 -8.27 -9.44
N HIS A 32 -3.51 -8.76 -8.51
CA HIS A 32 -3.99 -10.14 -8.52
C HIS A 32 -5.23 -10.30 -9.42
N ASP A 33 -5.43 -11.49 -10.01
CA ASP A 33 -6.58 -11.75 -10.90
C ASP A 33 -7.93 -11.67 -10.17
N PHE A 34 -7.93 -12.04 -8.89
CA PHE A 34 -9.07 -11.87 -7.99
C PHE A 34 -8.95 -10.58 -7.21
N HIS A 35 -9.81 -9.61 -7.51
CA HIS A 35 -9.89 -8.29 -6.89
C HIS A 35 -8.57 -7.50 -6.90
N GLY A 36 -7.88 -7.45 -8.04
CA GLY A 36 -6.60 -6.75 -8.20
C GLY A 36 -6.62 -5.26 -7.86
N GLU A 37 -7.80 -4.64 -7.82
CA GLU A 37 -8.01 -3.28 -7.34
C GLU A 37 -7.67 -3.12 -5.85
N TRP A 38 -7.82 -4.18 -5.05
CA TRP A 38 -7.55 -4.20 -3.61
C TRP A 38 -6.42 -5.17 -3.22
N ASN A 39 -6.25 -6.25 -3.98
CA ASN A 39 -5.31 -7.32 -3.73
C ASN A 39 -4.14 -7.23 -4.71
N TYR A 40 -3.02 -6.74 -4.22
CA TYR A 40 -1.83 -6.51 -5.05
C TYR A 40 -0.55 -6.70 -4.23
N CYS A 41 0.54 -6.97 -4.94
CA CYS A 41 1.89 -7.04 -4.39
C CYS A 41 2.67 -5.80 -4.85
N ILE A 42 3.43 -5.19 -3.95
CA ILE A 42 4.40 -4.16 -4.29
C ILE A 42 5.79 -4.77 -4.15
N SER A 43 6.57 -4.73 -5.23
CA SER A 43 7.95 -5.20 -5.25
C SER A 43 8.92 -4.01 -5.20
N PRO A 44 10.17 -4.19 -4.73
CA PRO A 44 11.20 -3.16 -4.88
C PRO A 44 11.36 -2.76 -6.35
N SER A 45 11.59 -1.48 -6.59
CA SER A 45 11.94 -0.97 -7.93
C SER A 45 13.42 -1.25 -8.18
N GLU A 46 13.80 -1.59 -9.42
CA GLU A 46 15.22 -1.87 -9.77
C GLU A 46 16.14 -0.64 -9.62
N THR A 47 15.57 0.56 -9.45
CA THR A 47 16.29 1.84 -9.35
C THR A 47 17.05 2.05 -8.03
N PHE A 48 17.12 1.04 -7.15
CA PHE A 48 17.99 1.06 -5.96
C PHE A 48 19.40 0.48 -6.22
N ALA A 49 19.76 0.20 -7.48
CA ALA A 49 21.13 -0.15 -7.91
C ALA A 49 21.97 1.08 -8.29
#